data_AF-A0A2V1HN37-F1
#
_entry.id   AF-A0A2V1HN37-F1
#
_cell.length_a   1.000
_cell.length_b   1.000
_cell.length_c   1.000
_cell.angle_alpha   90.00
_cell.angle_beta   90.00
_cell.angle_gamma   90.00
#
_symmetry.space_group_name_H-M   'P 1'
#
loop_
_entity.id
_entity.type
_entity.pdbx_description
1 polymer ?
#
loop_
_entity_poly.entity_id
_entity_poly.type
_entity_poly.pdbx_seq_one_letter_code
_entity_poly.pdbx_strand_id
1 'polypeptide(L)'
;MTQNGSNNGRGGRLARRGALSALALTAAALLASCSATGATEGAAGGSGGSDSGEVVIGYSTYTVANPAFAGIIQGQKEEAEKNGYKFISTNANLDPNQQISDVQ
;
A
#
# COMPACT_ATOMS: atom_id res chain seq x y z
N MET A 1 -37.00 57.55 -30.84
CA MET A 1 -37.08 56.25 -31.54
C MET A 1 -36.84 55.17 -30.49
N THR A 2 -37.83 54.53 -29.87
CA THR A 2 -38.92 53.69 -30.44
C THR A 2 -38.38 52.55 -31.28
N GLN A 3 -38.38 51.33 -30.75
CA GLN A 3 -39.12 50.15 -31.27
C GLN A 3 -38.63 48.87 -30.56
N ASN A 4 -39.54 48.09 -29.93
CA ASN A 4 -40.31 47.00 -30.55
C ASN A 4 -39.43 45.73 -30.67
N GLY A 5 -39.78 44.54 -30.19
CA GLY A 5 -41.06 44.06 -29.71
C GLY A 5 -40.97 42.62 -29.24
N SER A 6 -42.09 42.18 -28.68
CA SER A 6 -42.50 40.81 -28.42
C SER A 6 -42.05 39.82 -29.51
N ASN A 7 -41.56 38.63 -29.12
CA ASN A 7 -42.21 37.43 -29.66
C ASN A 7 -41.99 36.16 -28.86
N ASN A 8 -43.12 35.62 -28.44
CA ASN A 8 -43.33 34.35 -27.79
C ASN A 8 -43.30 33.24 -28.86
N GLY A 9 -42.21 32.48 -28.93
CA GLY A 9 -42.06 31.32 -29.80
C GLY A 9 -42.63 30.05 -29.16
N ARG A 10 -43.93 29.83 -29.37
CA ARG A 10 -44.63 28.58 -29.04
C ARG A 10 -44.05 27.40 -29.83
N GLY A 11 -43.95 26.25 -29.17
CA GLY A 11 -44.31 24.99 -29.81
C GLY A 11 -43.20 24.23 -30.52
N GLY A 12 -42.28 23.68 -29.76
CA GLY A 12 -41.52 22.47 -30.13
C GLY A 12 -41.91 21.30 -29.23
N ARG A 13 -43.20 20.91 -29.23
CA ARG A 13 -43.57 19.59 -28.70
C ARG A 13 -42.99 18.54 -29.64
N LEU A 14 -42.61 17.41 -29.06
CA LEU A 14 -42.25 16.14 -29.69
C LEU A 14 -40.80 16.01 -30.14
N ALA A 15 -39.98 15.50 -29.21
CA ALA A 15 -38.81 14.64 -29.36
C ALA A 15 -37.80 15.12 -28.32
N ARG A 16 -37.71 14.51 -27.14
CA ARG A 16 -37.13 13.19 -26.99
C ARG A 16 -37.53 12.70 -25.60
N ARG A 17 -38.45 11.73 -25.57
CA ARG A 17 -38.69 10.91 -24.39
C ARG A 17 -37.38 10.16 -24.12
N GLY A 18 -36.91 10.22 -22.88
CA GLY A 18 -35.83 9.35 -22.40
C GLY A 18 -34.47 10.04 -22.33
N ALA A 19 -34.25 10.84 -21.28
CA ALA A 19 -32.91 11.10 -20.75
C ALA A 19 -32.94 11.76 -19.36
N LEU A 20 -33.93 11.48 -18.51
CA LEU A 20 -34.06 12.17 -17.20
C LEU A 20 -34.02 11.25 -15.98
N SER A 21 -33.66 9.97 -16.13
CA SER A 21 -33.64 9.01 -15.00
C SER A 21 -32.25 8.45 -14.66
N ALA A 22 -31.17 9.03 -15.16
CA ALA A 22 -29.82 8.48 -14.97
C ALA A 22 -28.85 9.40 -14.20
N LEU A 23 -29.35 10.34 -13.38
CA LEU A 23 -28.48 11.27 -12.64
C LEU A 23 -28.48 11.06 -11.11
N ALA A 24 -29.18 10.05 -10.59
CA ALA A 24 -29.28 9.83 -9.14
C ALA A 24 -28.38 8.71 -8.58
N LEU A 25 -27.61 7.99 -9.42
CA LEU A 25 -26.79 6.85 -8.98
C LEU A 25 -25.29 7.14 -8.91
N THR A 26 -24.82 8.32 -9.30
CA THR A 26 -23.38 8.65 -9.40
C THR A 26 -22.78 9.30 -8.15
N ALA A 27 -23.55 9.57 -7.09
CA ALA A 27 -23.04 10.22 -5.89
C ALA A 27 -22.41 9.25 -4.85
N ALA A 28 -22.70 7.95 -4.91
CA ALA A 28 -22.17 6.98 -3.96
C ALA A 28 -20.77 6.43 -4.34
N ALA A 29 -20.30 6.66 -5.56
CA ALA A 29 -19.02 6.12 -6.05
C ALA A 29 -17.80 7.02 -5.76
N LEU A 30 -17.99 8.25 -5.26
CA LEU A 30 -16.91 9.24 -5.12
C LEU A 30 -16.17 9.18 -3.77
N LEU A 31 -16.57 8.31 -2.83
CA LEU A 31 -15.85 8.10 -1.56
C LEU A 31 -14.81 6.96 -1.63
N ALA A 32 -14.73 6.22 -2.74
CA ALA A 32 -13.82 5.08 -2.88
C ALA A 32 -12.52 5.38 -3.66
N SER A 33 -12.29 6.62 -4.11
CA SER A 33 -11.20 6.93 -5.05
C SER A 33 -10.07 7.82 -4.52
N CYS A 34 -9.90 7.95 -3.19
CA CYS A 34 -8.76 8.69 -2.60
C CYS A 34 -7.65 7.76 -2.11
N SER A 35 -7.21 6.80 -2.94
CA SER A 35 -5.97 6.03 -2.68
C SER A 35 -5.33 5.52 -3.98
N ALA A 36 -5.22 6.36 -5.00
CA ALA A 36 -4.41 6.04 -6.18
C ALA A 36 -4.05 7.30 -6.98
N THR A 37 -3.01 8.02 -6.54
CA THR A 37 -2.18 8.78 -7.48
C THR A 37 -1.05 7.86 -7.89
N GLY A 38 -1.20 7.24 -9.06
CA GLY A 38 -0.12 6.52 -9.73
C GLY A 38 0.75 7.51 -10.50
N ALA A 39 2.04 7.50 -10.20
CA ALA A 39 3.04 7.59 -11.26
C ALA A 39 3.39 6.14 -11.64
N THR A 40 3.45 5.90 -12.94
CA THR A 40 3.68 4.63 -13.61
C THR A 40 5.00 3.96 -13.17
N GLU A 41 4.91 2.79 -12.54
CA GLU A 41 5.94 1.76 -12.60
C GLU A 41 5.26 0.41 -12.88
N GLY A 42 5.80 -0.31 -13.86
CA GLY A 42 5.24 -1.55 -14.37
C GLY A 42 5.06 -2.57 -13.24
N ALA A 43 3.85 -3.12 -13.13
CA ALA A 43 3.60 -4.28 -12.30
C ALA A 43 4.33 -5.48 -12.91
N ALA A 44 5.58 -5.70 -12.50
CA ALA A 44 6.17 -7.02 -12.52
C ALA A 44 5.39 -7.85 -11.49
N GLY A 45 4.35 -8.53 -11.97
CA GLY A 45 3.64 -9.56 -11.22
C GLY A 45 4.58 -10.73 -10.96
N GLY A 46 5.44 -10.60 -9.97
CA GLY A 46 6.12 -11.71 -9.35
C GLY A 46 5.12 -12.42 -8.44
N SER A 47 4.39 -13.40 -8.99
CA SER A 47 3.82 -14.46 -8.15
C SER A 47 5.00 -15.26 -7.62
N GLY A 48 5.64 -14.75 -6.55
CA GLY A 48 6.61 -15.52 -5.79
C GLY A 48 5.91 -16.78 -5.32
N GLY A 49 6.33 -17.93 -5.87
CA GLY A 49 5.86 -19.22 -5.41
C GLY A 49 6.01 -19.27 -3.90
N SER A 50 4.98 -19.77 -3.22
CA SER A 50 5.14 -20.17 -1.83
C SER A 50 6.16 -21.31 -1.81
N ASP A 51 7.44 -20.97 -1.76
CA ASP A 51 8.44 -21.86 -1.20
C ASP A 51 7.91 -22.21 0.19
N SER A 52 7.40 -23.43 0.33
CA SER A 52 7.05 -24.01 1.63
C SER A 52 8.31 -24.34 2.44
N GLY A 53 9.35 -23.52 2.27
CA GLY A 53 10.63 -23.62 2.94
C GLY A 53 10.54 -23.03 4.34
N GLU A 54 11.42 -23.50 5.21
CA GLU A 54 11.61 -22.94 6.55
C GLU A 54 11.85 -21.42 6.44
N VAL A 55 11.01 -20.62 7.11
CA VAL A 55 11.23 -19.18 7.19
C VAL A 55 12.35 -18.94 8.21
N VAL A 56 13.41 -18.29 7.75
CA VAL A 56 14.58 -17.94 8.56
C VAL A 56 14.67 -16.42 8.71
N ILE A 57 14.78 -15.95 9.94
CA ILE A 57 14.98 -14.54 10.31
C ILE A 57 16.43 -14.36 10.74
N GLY A 58 17.17 -13.53 10.00
CA GLY A 58 18.53 -13.09 10.35
C GLY A 58 18.51 -11.71 11.02
N TYR A 59 19.28 -11.53 12.09
CA TYR A 59 19.42 -10.26 12.81
C TYR A 59 20.89 -9.95 13.13
N SER A 60 21.45 -8.92 12.50
CA SER A 60 22.79 -8.40 12.83
C SER A 60 22.70 -7.17 13.73
N THR A 61 23.25 -7.28 14.94
CA THR A 61 23.38 -6.14 15.87
C THR A 61 24.80 -5.56 15.83
N TYR A 62 24.89 -4.23 16.00
CA TYR A 62 26.18 -3.54 16.06
C TYR A 62 26.99 -3.89 17.32
N THR A 63 26.32 -4.28 18.41
CA THR A 63 26.95 -4.78 19.65
C THR A 63 25.97 -5.59 20.51
N VAL A 64 26.51 -6.40 21.43
CA VAL A 64 25.79 -7.01 22.57
C VAL A 64 26.41 -6.65 23.93
N ALA A 65 27.32 -5.68 23.97
CA ALA A 65 28.04 -5.30 25.19
C ALA A 65 27.11 -4.75 26.29
N ASN A 66 25.95 -4.20 25.91
CA ASN A 66 24.92 -3.77 26.84
C ASN A 66 23.89 -4.90 27.04
N PRO A 67 23.60 -5.34 28.28
CA PRO A 67 22.63 -6.39 28.56
C PRO A 67 21.20 -6.10 28.06
N ALA A 68 20.84 -4.85 27.79
CA ALA A 68 19.57 -4.51 27.15
C ALA A 68 19.39 -5.22 25.79
N PHE A 69 20.48 -5.41 25.03
CA PHE A 69 20.43 -6.11 23.75
C PHE A 69 20.16 -7.61 23.91
N ALA A 70 20.65 -8.24 24.98
CA ALA A 70 20.38 -9.64 25.25
C ALA A 70 18.87 -9.89 25.44
N GLY A 71 18.17 -9.00 26.17
CA GLY A 71 16.72 -9.09 26.33
C GLY A 71 15.96 -8.89 25.02
N ILE A 72 16.39 -7.94 24.18
CA ILE A 72 15.80 -7.69 22.86
C ILE A 72 16.00 -8.89 21.91
N ILE A 73 17.19 -9.48 21.89
CA ILE A 73 17.50 -10.66 21.07
C ILE A 73 16.68 -11.86 21.55
N GLN A 74 16.56 -12.05 22.86
CA GLN A 74 15.76 -13.12 23.43
C GLN A 74 14.28 -12.99 23.07
N GLY A 75 13.70 -11.79 23.17
CA GLY A 75 12.31 -11.55 22.78
C GLY A 75 12.06 -11.82 21.29
N GLN A 76 12.98 -11.42 20.42
CA GLN A 76 12.90 -11.72 18.98
C GLN A 76 12.95 -13.23 18.70
N LYS A 77 13.87 -13.94 19.37
CA LYS A 77 13.99 -15.39 19.26
C LYS A 77 12.70 -16.08 19.71
N GLU A 78 12.16 -15.71 20.85
CA GLU A 78 10.92 -16.28 21.39
C GLU A 78 9.73 -16.07 20.45
N GLU A 79 9.58 -14.86 19.88
CA GLU A 79 8.51 -14.59 18.91
C GLU A 79 8.72 -15.35 17.59
N ALA A 80 9.95 -15.45 17.10
CA ALA A 80 10.24 -16.24 15.90
C ALA A 80 9.88 -17.71 16.11
N GLU A 81 10.31 -18.32 17.22
CA GLU A 81 10.02 -19.72 17.55
C GLU A 81 8.52 -19.98 17.73
N LYS A 82 7.78 -19.06 18.37
CA LYS A 82 6.30 -19.14 18.49
C LYS A 82 5.60 -19.21 17.14
N ASN A 83 6.17 -18.58 16.11
CA ASN A 83 5.61 -18.57 14.76
C ASN A 83 6.20 -19.68 13.86
N GLY A 84 7.03 -20.58 14.42
CA GLY A 84 7.66 -21.67 13.66
C GLY A 84 8.79 -21.19 12.74
N TYR A 85 9.39 -20.04 13.04
CA TYR A 85 10.50 -19.48 12.28
C TYR A 85 11.83 -19.80 12.96
N LYS A 86 12.87 -19.99 12.16
CA LYS A 86 14.24 -20.09 12.66
C LYS A 86 14.82 -18.70 12.84
N PHE A 87 15.50 -18.46 13.97
CA PHE A 87 16.14 -17.18 14.26
C PHE A 87 17.66 -17.33 14.34
N ILE A 88 18.38 -16.47 13.63
CA ILE A 88 19.84 -16.38 13.64
C ILE A 88 20.20 -14.95 14.02
N SER A 89 21.08 -14.79 15.01
CA SER A 89 21.62 -13.48 15.39
C SER A 89 23.14 -13.46 15.36
N THR A 90 23.70 -12.37 14.87
CA THR A 90 25.14 -12.09 14.84
C THR A 90 25.45 -10.81 15.61
N ASN A 91 26.70 -10.67 16.04
CA ASN A 91 27.21 -9.47 16.69
C ASN A 91 28.38 -8.93 15.88
N ALA A 92 28.19 -7.78 15.23
CA ALA A 92 29.22 -7.13 14.44
C ALA A 92 30.37 -6.55 15.29
N ASN A 93 30.20 -6.46 16.61
CA ASN A 93 31.22 -6.05 17.57
C ASN A 93 31.91 -4.71 17.22
N LEU A 94 31.09 -3.72 16.85
CA LEU A 94 31.51 -2.38 16.40
C LEU A 94 32.34 -2.36 15.11
N ASP A 95 32.37 -3.46 14.34
CA ASP A 95 32.98 -3.50 13.02
C ASP A 95 31.90 -3.36 11.92
N PRO A 96 31.87 -2.22 11.19
CA PRO A 96 30.89 -2.00 10.14
C PRO A 96 31.08 -2.96 8.95
N ASN A 97 32.30 -3.45 8.68
CA ASN A 97 32.52 -4.41 7.60
C ASN A 97 31.93 -5.78 7.96
N GLN A 98 32.01 -6.18 9.24
CA GLN A 98 31.33 -7.37 9.70
C GLN A 98 29.82 -7.23 9.63
N GLN A 99 29.27 -6.07 10.04
CA GLN A 99 27.83 -5.84 9.94
C GLN A 99 27.32 -5.94 8.49
N ILE A 100 28.12 -5.48 7.52
CA ILE A 100 27.84 -5.63 6.09
C ILE A 100 28.00 -7.09 5.63
N SER A 101 28.96 -7.83 6.19
CA SER A 101 29.15 -9.25 5.88
C SER A 101 28.05 -10.14 6.45
N ASP A 102 27.46 -9.79 7.59
CA ASP A 102 26.42 -10.57 8.27
C ASP A 102 25.11 -10.69 7.47
N VAL A 103 24.86 -9.75 6.55
CA VAL A 103 23.62 -9.65 5.76
C VAL A 103 23.78 -10.08 4.29
N GLN A 104 24.96 -10.57 3.92
CA GLN A 104 25.28 -11.05 2.56
C GLN A 104 25.04 -12.55 2.38
#